data_AF-T0UU87-F1
#
_entry.id   AF-T0UU87-F1
#
_cell.length_a   1.000
_cell.length_b   1.000
_cell.length_c   1.000
_cell.angle_alpha   90.00
_cell.angle_beta   90.00
_cell.angle_gamma   90.00
#
_symmetry.space_group_name_H-M   'P 1'
#
loop_
_entity.id
_entity.type
_entity.pdbx_description
1 polymer ?
#
loop_
_entity_poly.entity_id
_entity_poly.type
_entity_poly.pdbx_seq_one_letter_code
_entity_poly.pdbx_strand_id
1 'polypeptide(L)'
;MVAGLEDITEGELKIDGEVVNDKAPKDRDIAMVFQNYALYPHMTVYDNMAFGLKLRKYKKDDIDKRVREAAQILGLTEFLQRKPADLSGGQRQRVAMGRAIVRDAKVFLMDEPLSNLDAKLRVSMRAEIAKIHRRIGSTTIYVTHDQTEAMTLADRIVIMSSTKNPDGSGTIGRVEQIGTPQELYNRPANKFVAGFIGSPAMNFFEATVQGDSLVCDNGFKITLPEGQRKLLELKGYKGKKLSSVSVQKISQITHLFVKLTQEQL
;
A
#
# COMPACT_ATOMS: atom_id res chain seq x y z
N MET A 1 -10.47 12.12 -1.75
CA MET A 1 -11.39 11.98 -0.58
C MET A 1 -10.76 12.19 0.81
N VAL A 2 -9.90 11.31 1.34
CA VAL A 2 -9.44 11.37 2.77
C VAL A 2 -8.80 12.71 3.13
N ALA A 3 -7.91 13.22 2.27
CA ALA A 3 -7.26 14.52 2.42
C ALA A 3 -8.21 15.73 2.37
N GLY A 4 -9.46 15.55 1.91
CA GLY A 4 -10.42 16.62 1.63
C GLY A 4 -10.21 17.35 0.30
N LEU A 5 -9.35 16.83 -0.58
CA LEU A 5 -9.15 17.39 -1.93
C LEU A 5 -10.27 17.05 -2.91
N GLU A 6 -11.13 16.10 -2.52
CA GLU A 6 -12.32 15.69 -3.26
C GLU A 6 -13.42 15.40 -2.24
N ASP A 7 -14.66 15.64 -2.64
CA ASP A 7 -15.84 15.42 -1.82
C ASP A 7 -16.21 13.94 -1.73
N ILE A 8 -16.90 13.58 -0.65
CA ILE A 8 -17.40 12.23 -0.41
C ILE A 8 -18.89 12.25 -0.73
N THR A 9 -19.33 11.47 -1.73
CA THR A 9 -20.73 11.42 -2.15
C THR A 9 -21.64 10.83 -1.05
N GLU A 10 -21.21 9.74 -0.41
CA GLU A 10 -21.98 9.02 0.61
C GLU A 10 -21.06 8.45 1.69
N GLY A 11 -21.62 8.26 2.90
CA GLY A 11 -20.91 7.70 4.05
C GLY A 11 -20.19 8.74 4.92
N GLU A 12 -19.60 8.27 6.02
CA GLU A 12 -18.94 9.12 7.01
C GLU A 12 -17.43 8.83 7.07
N LEU A 13 -16.62 9.89 7.00
CA LEU A 13 -15.20 9.85 7.32
C LEU A 13 -14.98 10.45 8.70
N LYS A 14 -14.48 9.64 9.63
CA LYS A 14 -14.12 10.08 10.99
C LYS A 14 -12.61 10.08 11.17
N ILE A 15 -12.08 11.17 11.73
CA ILE A 15 -10.68 11.27 12.16
C ILE A 15 -10.71 11.60 13.65
N ASP A 16 -10.09 10.72 14.46
CA ASP A 16 -10.07 10.86 15.92
C ASP A 16 -11.48 11.02 16.53
N GLY A 17 -12.44 10.25 16.00
CA GLY A 17 -13.85 10.25 16.44
C GLY A 17 -14.72 11.36 15.85
N GLU A 18 -14.14 12.37 15.20
CA GLU A 18 -14.88 13.51 14.64
C GLU A 18 -15.20 13.30 13.16
N VAL A 19 -16.44 13.57 12.73
CA VAL A 19 -16.83 13.56 11.32
C VAL A 19 -16.18 14.75 10.60
N VAL A 20 -15.42 14.47 9.53
CA VAL A 20 -14.64 15.50 8.81
C VAL A 20 -15.08 15.72 7.36
N ASN A 21 -16.21 15.13 6.94
CA ASN A 21 -16.73 15.22 5.56
C ASN A 21 -16.74 16.65 5.02
N ASP A 22 -17.29 17.60 5.79
CA ASP A 22 -17.45 19.01 5.39
C ASP A 22 -16.29 19.92 5.80
N LYS A 23 -15.24 19.37 6.42
CA LYS A 23 -14.06 20.14 6.80
C LYS A 23 -13.16 20.38 5.61
N ALA A 24 -12.66 21.60 5.46
CA ALA A 24 -11.61 21.91 4.49
C ALA A 24 -10.33 21.12 4.80
N PRO A 25 -9.49 20.77 3.79
CA PRO A 25 -8.25 20.00 3.97
C PRO A 25 -7.33 20.49 5.10
N LYS A 26 -7.22 21.82 5.25
CA LYS A 26 -6.39 22.45 6.29
C LYS A 26 -6.89 22.16 7.71
N ASP A 27 -8.18 21.89 7.88
CA ASP A 27 -8.84 21.73 9.18
C ASP A 27 -9.02 20.24 9.57
N ARG A 28 -8.58 19.31 8.71
CA ARG A 28 -8.63 17.85 8.98
C ARG A 28 -7.43 17.31 9.76
N ASP A 29 -6.44 18.16 10.03
CA ASP A 29 -5.20 17.81 10.73
C ASP A 29 -4.44 16.63 10.10
N ILE A 30 -4.35 16.66 8.77
CA ILE A 30 -3.65 15.67 7.93
C ILE A 30 -2.40 16.29 7.32
N ALA A 31 -1.33 15.51 7.24
CA ALA A 31 -0.14 15.80 6.44
C ALA A 31 -0.11 14.92 5.19
N MET A 32 0.15 15.51 4.02
CA MET A 32 0.17 14.80 2.74
C MET A 32 1.55 14.91 2.06
N VAL A 33 2.02 13.79 1.54
CA VAL A 33 3.21 13.68 0.69
C VAL A 33 2.75 13.22 -0.70
N PHE A 34 2.95 14.07 -1.70
CA PHE A 34 2.54 13.82 -3.09
C PHE A 34 3.61 13.04 -3.87
N GLN A 35 3.17 12.37 -4.93
CA GLN A 35 4.00 11.63 -5.88
C GLN A 35 5.11 12.52 -6.48
N ASN A 36 4.73 13.69 -6.99
CA ASN A 36 5.66 14.72 -7.41
C ASN A 36 6.05 15.52 -6.17
N TYR A 37 7.35 15.53 -5.80
CA TYR A 37 7.87 16.13 -4.55
C TYR A 37 7.34 17.53 -4.23
N ALA A 38 6.88 18.26 -5.27
CA ALA A 38 6.21 19.55 -5.20
C ALA A 38 6.96 20.56 -4.34
N LEU A 39 8.31 20.50 -4.40
CA LEU A 39 9.19 21.40 -3.69
C LEU A 39 9.24 22.74 -4.41
N TYR A 40 9.25 23.83 -3.63
CA TYR A 40 9.43 25.16 -4.17
C TYR A 40 10.90 25.35 -4.56
N PRO A 41 11.23 25.49 -5.86
CA PRO A 41 12.62 25.45 -6.34
C PRO A 41 13.43 26.69 -5.92
N HIS A 42 12.74 27.80 -5.65
CA HIS A 42 13.34 29.07 -5.22
C HIS A 42 13.57 29.15 -3.71
N MET A 43 13.02 28.21 -2.92
CA MET A 43 13.16 28.17 -1.46
C MET A 43 14.27 27.21 -1.04
N THR A 44 14.89 27.47 0.11
CA THR A 44 15.83 26.52 0.74
C THR A 44 15.11 25.27 1.24
N VAL A 45 15.85 24.23 1.62
CA VAL A 45 15.29 23.06 2.32
C VAL A 45 14.56 23.46 3.60
N TYR A 46 15.18 24.34 4.40
CA TYR A 46 14.58 24.89 5.61
C TYR A 46 13.25 25.57 5.30
N ASP A 47 13.22 26.46 4.30
CA ASP A 47 12.02 27.20 3.94
C ASP A 47 10.93 26.30 3.38
N ASN A 48 11.29 25.29 2.57
CA ASN A 48 10.34 24.29 2.08
C ASN A 48 9.64 23.59 3.25
N MET A 49 10.40 23.14 4.25
CA MET A 49 9.85 22.49 5.45
C MET A 49 9.03 23.49 6.30
N ALA A 50 9.55 24.70 6.52
CA ALA A 50 8.90 25.71 7.36
C ALA A 50 7.61 26.31 6.77
N PHE A 51 7.42 26.24 5.44
CA PHE A 51 6.38 26.97 4.71
C PHE A 51 4.97 26.77 5.29
N GLY A 52 4.57 25.51 5.54
CA GLY A 52 3.24 25.20 6.06
C GLY A 52 3.00 25.75 7.48
N LEU A 53 4.04 25.80 8.31
CA LEU A 53 3.97 26.36 9.66
C LEU A 53 3.90 27.89 9.63
N LYS A 54 4.65 28.54 8.72
CA LYS A 54 4.61 30.00 8.51
C LYS A 54 3.20 30.45 8.10
N LEU A 55 2.54 29.74 7.18
CA LEU A 55 1.17 30.05 6.76
C LEU A 55 0.15 29.95 7.90
N ARG A 56 0.38 29.04 8.86
CA ARG A 56 -0.44 28.88 10.06
C ARG A 56 -0.05 29.83 11.19
N LYS A 57 0.88 30.77 10.93
CA LYS A 57 1.33 31.81 11.88
C LYS A 57 1.93 31.25 13.18
N TYR A 58 2.63 30.11 13.09
CA TYR A 58 3.43 29.59 14.22
C TYR A 58 4.54 30.59 14.59
N LYS A 59 4.96 30.59 15.86
CA LYS A 59 6.08 31.44 16.29
C LYS A 59 7.38 30.98 15.64
N LYS A 60 8.28 31.93 15.37
CA LYS A 60 9.55 31.67 14.68
C LYS A 60 10.40 30.60 15.39
N ASP A 61 10.45 30.65 16.72
CA ASP A 61 11.24 29.72 17.52
C ASP A 61 10.67 28.29 17.45
N ASP A 62 9.33 28.16 17.46
CA ASP A 62 8.65 26.87 17.31
C ASP A 62 8.87 26.27 15.93
N ILE A 63 8.87 27.12 14.89
CA ILE A 63 9.18 26.70 13.51
C ILE A 63 10.61 26.17 13.44
N ASP A 64 11.59 26.92 13.96
CA ASP A 64 13.00 26.54 13.90
C ASP A 64 13.26 25.22 14.63
N LYS A 65 12.69 25.07 15.84
CA LYS A 65 12.78 23.83 16.62
C LYS A 65 12.24 22.64 15.83
N ARG A 66 11.00 22.72 15.33
CA ARG A 66 10.34 21.63 14.58
C ARG A 66 11.10 21.27 13.31
N VAL A 67 11.58 22.27 12.55
CA VAL A 67 12.33 22.03 11.31
C VAL A 67 13.66 21.33 11.61
N ARG A 68 14.38 21.74 12.66
CA ARG A 68 15.65 21.10 13.04
C ARG A 68 15.47 19.69 13.55
N GLU A 69 14.45 19.43 14.37
CA GLU A 69 14.11 18.09 14.85
C GLU A 69 13.77 17.16 13.67
N ALA A 70 12.91 17.61 12.76
CA ALA A 70 12.58 16.85 11.56
C ALA A 70 13.81 16.64 10.65
N ALA A 71 14.65 17.66 10.48
CA ALA A 71 15.88 17.53 9.69
C ALA A 71 16.86 16.53 10.31
N GLN A 72 16.95 16.45 11.63
CA GLN A 72 17.78 15.44 12.31
C GLN A 72 17.22 14.03 12.09
N ILE A 73 15.90 13.84 12.19
CA ILE A 73 15.24 12.56 11.92
C ILE A 73 15.53 12.10 10.49
N LEU A 74 15.51 13.03 9.54
CA LEU A 74 15.66 12.78 8.12
C LEU A 74 17.11 12.81 7.63
N GLY A 75 18.09 13.12 8.49
CA GLY A 75 19.48 13.30 8.05
C GLY A 75 19.65 14.43 7.02
N LEU A 76 18.92 15.54 7.21
CA LEU A 76 18.91 16.72 6.36
C LEU A 76 19.58 17.95 6.99
N THR A 77 20.10 17.84 8.22
CA THR A 77 20.63 18.98 8.99
C THR A 77 21.65 19.83 8.22
N GLU A 78 22.60 19.19 7.53
CA GLU A 78 23.64 19.87 6.75
C GLU A 78 23.14 20.45 5.41
N PHE A 79 21.93 20.07 5.00
CA PHE A 79 21.33 20.46 3.72
C PHE A 79 20.29 21.57 3.88
N LEU A 80 19.98 22.02 5.11
CA LEU A 80 18.93 23.00 5.41
C LEU A 80 19.03 24.29 4.59
N GLN A 81 20.25 24.75 4.29
CA GLN A 81 20.50 26.00 3.53
C GLN A 81 20.60 25.79 2.01
N ARG A 82 20.57 24.55 1.53
CA ARG A 82 20.65 24.26 0.08
C ARG A 82 19.29 24.45 -0.59
N LYS A 83 19.30 24.59 -1.92
CA LYS A 83 18.08 24.60 -2.73
C LYS A 83 17.80 23.18 -3.27
N PRO A 84 16.55 22.85 -3.64
CA PRO A 84 16.19 21.53 -4.18
C PRO A 84 17.01 21.06 -5.39
N ALA A 85 17.54 22.00 -6.18
CA ALA A 85 18.40 21.71 -7.34
C ALA A 85 19.74 21.08 -6.93
N ASP A 86 20.24 21.38 -5.72
CA ASP A 86 21.55 20.90 -5.21
C ASP A 86 21.45 19.55 -4.48
N LEU A 87 20.30 18.89 -4.57
CA LEU A 87 19.97 17.67 -3.85
C LEU A 87 19.86 16.46 -4.79
N SER A 88 20.17 15.28 -4.27
CA SER A 88 19.81 14.02 -4.92
C SER A 88 18.30 13.75 -4.88
N GLY A 89 17.81 12.82 -5.68
CA GLY A 89 16.38 12.42 -5.67
C GLY A 89 15.91 11.97 -4.28
N GLY A 90 16.68 11.13 -3.59
CA GLY A 90 16.36 10.66 -2.24
C GLY A 90 16.42 11.78 -1.20
N GLN A 91 17.32 12.76 -1.35
CA GLN A 91 17.33 13.94 -0.50
C GLN A 91 16.08 14.79 -0.72
N ARG A 92 15.69 15.09 -1.97
CA ARG A 92 14.43 15.80 -2.26
C ARG A 92 13.22 15.08 -1.67
N GLN A 93 13.19 13.75 -1.76
CA GLN A 93 12.14 12.94 -1.16
C GLN A 93 12.07 13.11 0.36
N ARG A 94 13.22 13.09 1.03
CA ARG A 94 13.28 13.36 2.48
C ARG A 94 12.82 14.78 2.81
N VAL A 95 13.11 15.79 1.98
CA VAL A 95 12.58 17.15 2.18
C VAL A 95 11.05 17.18 2.06
N ALA A 96 10.48 16.47 1.08
CA ALA A 96 9.04 16.36 0.91
C ALA A 96 8.37 15.70 2.13
N MET A 97 8.97 14.62 2.65
CA MET A 97 8.52 14.02 3.93
C MET A 97 8.69 14.98 5.10
N GLY A 98 9.77 15.76 5.14
CA GLY A 98 10.00 16.78 6.16
C GLY A 98 8.87 17.80 6.27
N ARG A 99 8.31 18.23 5.13
CA ARG A 99 7.13 19.13 5.10
C ARG A 99 5.91 18.54 5.79
N ALA A 100 5.75 17.22 5.72
CA ALA A 100 4.68 16.51 6.40
C ALA A 100 5.00 16.37 7.90
N ILE A 101 6.23 15.98 8.25
CA ILE A 101 6.65 15.68 9.64
C ILE A 101 6.58 16.91 10.54
N VAL A 102 7.04 18.07 10.06
CA VAL A 102 7.04 19.30 10.88
C VAL A 102 5.62 19.75 11.29
N ARG A 103 4.59 19.28 10.57
CA ARG A 103 3.19 19.59 10.88
C ARG A 103 2.63 18.79 12.05
N ASP A 104 3.29 17.71 12.48
CA ASP A 104 2.89 16.93 13.66
C ASP A 104 1.41 16.52 13.60
N ALA A 105 1.01 16.04 12.41
CA ALA A 105 -0.37 15.72 12.08
C ALA A 105 -0.78 14.35 12.65
N LYS A 106 -2.07 14.19 12.94
CA LYS A 106 -2.64 12.90 13.39
C LYS A 106 -2.51 11.79 12.36
N VAL A 107 -2.68 12.15 11.08
CA VAL A 107 -2.65 11.20 9.95
C VAL A 107 -1.69 11.68 8.87
N PHE A 108 -0.83 10.77 8.42
CA PHE A 108 0.04 10.95 7.26
C PHE A 108 -0.55 10.23 6.06
N LEU A 109 -0.67 10.94 4.93
CA LEU A 109 -1.06 10.37 3.65
C LEU A 109 0.13 10.43 2.71
N MET A 110 0.50 9.31 2.12
CA MET A 110 1.57 9.20 1.14
C MET A 110 1.01 8.64 -0.16
N ASP A 111 1.08 9.43 -1.23
CA ASP A 111 0.56 9.07 -2.54
C ASP A 111 1.71 8.73 -3.48
N GLU A 112 1.94 7.43 -3.69
CA GLU A 112 3.03 6.85 -4.49
C GLU A 112 4.39 7.55 -4.35
N PRO A 113 4.90 7.75 -3.12
CA PRO A 113 6.05 8.61 -2.86
C PRO A 113 7.35 8.14 -3.54
N LEU A 114 7.43 6.87 -3.96
CA LEU A 114 8.65 6.27 -4.52
C LEU A 114 8.60 6.03 -6.04
N SER A 115 7.49 6.33 -6.71
CA SER A 115 7.29 6.00 -8.13
C SER A 115 8.23 6.76 -9.06
N ASN A 116 8.62 7.99 -8.68
CA ASN A 116 9.53 8.86 -9.44
C ASN A 116 11.03 8.55 -9.26
N LEU A 117 11.38 7.47 -8.55
CA LEU A 117 12.75 7.09 -8.25
C LEU A 117 13.19 5.86 -9.07
N ASP A 118 14.49 5.82 -9.41
CA ASP A 118 15.11 4.64 -10.01
C ASP A 118 15.09 3.44 -9.05
N ALA A 119 15.23 2.23 -9.61
CA ALA A 119 15.08 0.99 -8.85
C ALA A 119 16.05 0.87 -7.65
N LYS A 120 17.30 1.31 -7.79
CA LYS A 120 18.30 1.21 -6.72
C LYS A 120 17.97 2.18 -5.59
N LEU A 121 17.60 3.41 -5.94
CA LEU A 121 17.22 4.42 -4.96
C LEU A 121 15.87 4.09 -4.30
N ARG A 122 14.95 3.43 -5.00
CA ARG A 122 13.67 2.95 -4.44
C ARG A 122 13.89 1.97 -3.29
N VAL A 123 14.80 1.00 -3.44
CA VAL A 123 15.10 0.02 -2.39
C VAL A 123 15.64 0.70 -1.12
N SER A 124 16.60 1.62 -1.26
CA SER A 124 17.16 2.32 -0.11
C SER A 124 16.14 3.25 0.54
N MET A 125 15.38 4.01 -0.26
CA MET A 125 14.36 4.93 0.26
C MET A 125 13.22 4.20 0.95
N ARG A 126 12.84 3.00 0.50
CA ARG A 126 11.85 2.16 1.19
C ARG A 126 12.28 1.82 2.61
N ALA A 127 13.53 1.39 2.78
CA ALA A 127 14.08 1.10 4.10
C ALA A 127 14.10 2.35 5.01
N GLU A 128 14.40 3.51 4.44
CA GLU A 128 14.37 4.78 5.17
C GLU A 128 12.95 5.19 5.57
N ILE A 129 11.96 5.08 4.68
CA ILE A 129 10.55 5.33 5.01
C ILE A 129 10.09 4.42 6.14
N ALA A 130 10.43 3.13 6.11
CA ALA A 130 10.09 2.19 7.17
C ALA A 130 10.65 2.62 8.54
N LYS A 131 11.91 3.10 8.57
CA LYS A 131 12.53 3.62 9.80
C LYS A 131 11.85 4.89 10.30
N ILE A 132 11.56 5.81 9.38
CA ILE A 132 10.91 7.09 9.69
C ILE A 132 9.50 6.83 10.25
N HIS A 133 8.71 5.97 9.60
CA HIS A 133 7.38 5.60 10.06
C HIS A 133 7.42 5.01 11.48
N ARG A 134 8.32 4.05 11.74
CA ARG A 134 8.52 3.46 13.08
C ARG A 134 8.92 4.48 14.15
N ARG A 135 9.71 5.49 13.77
CA ARG A 135 10.19 6.52 14.70
C ARG A 135 9.11 7.58 15.02
N ILE A 136 8.24 7.89 14.06
CA ILE A 136 7.16 8.87 14.24
C ILE A 136 5.98 8.24 14.97
N GLY A 137 5.58 7.00 14.62
CA GLY A 137 4.48 6.29 15.27
C GLY A 137 3.08 6.79 14.91
N SER A 138 2.94 7.74 13.99
CA SER A 138 1.64 8.26 13.54
C SER A 138 0.95 7.33 12.52
N THR A 139 -0.38 7.36 12.49
CA THR A 139 -1.19 6.64 11.50
C THR A 139 -0.82 7.09 10.10
N THR A 140 -0.40 6.15 9.25
CA THR A 140 0.00 6.42 7.87
C THR A 140 -0.85 5.62 6.88
N ILE A 141 -1.40 6.29 5.88
CA ILE A 141 -2.00 5.65 4.70
C ILE A 141 -1.02 5.83 3.56
N TYR A 142 -0.56 4.71 3.00
CA TYR A 142 0.40 4.67 1.91
C TYR A 142 -0.24 4.04 0.68
N VAL A 143 -0.29 4.77 -0.42
CA VAL A 143 -0.84 4.32 -1.71
C VAL A 143 0.32 3.92 -2.62
N THR A 144 0.22 2.75 -3.25
CA THR A 144 1.21 2.24 -4.20
C THR A 144 0.62 1.16 -5.09
N HIS A 145 1.15 1.07 -6.31
CA HIS A 145 0.94 -0.08 -7.21
C HIS A 145 2.06 -1.14 -7.09
N ASP A 146 3.13 -0.88 -6.33
CA ASP A 146 4.24 -1.82 -6.13
C ASP A 146 3.92 -2.77 -4.97
N GLN A 147 3.69 -4.04 -5.31
CA GLN A 147 3.40 -5.09 -4.32
C GLN A 147 4.52 -5.25 -3.30
N THR A 148 5.79 -5.06 -3.71
CA THR A 148 6.93 -5.20 -2.80
C THR A 148 6.92 -4.10 -1.75
N GLU A 149 6.51 -2.88 -2.12
CA GLU A 149 6.33 -1.79 -1.16
C GLU A 149 5.24 -2.15 -0.15
N ALA A 150 4.06 -2.52 -0.63
CA ALA A 150 2.95 -2.91 0.24
C ALA A 150 3.33 -4.04 1.20
N MET A 151 3.97 -5.09 0.69
CA MET A 151 4.35 -6.28 1.46
C MET A 151 5.46 -6.06 2.49
N THR A 152 6.25 -4.99 2.36
CA THR A 152 7.41 -4.74 3.25
C THR A 152 7.24 -3.55 4.18
N LEU A 153 6.37 -2.59 3.84
CA LEU A 153 6.12 -1.40 4.64
C LEU A 153 4.88 -1.50 5.52
N ALA A 154 3.84 -2.20 5.06
CA ALA A 154 2.52 -2.08 5.65
C ALA A 154 2.30 -3.06 6.81
N ASP A 155 1.67 -2.58 7.88
CA ASP A 155 1.10 -3.45 8.93
C ASP A 155 -0.15 -4.18 8.40
N ARG A 156 -0.96 -3.46 7.60
CA ARG A 156 -2.14 -3.97 6.90
C ARG A 156 -2.22 -3.38 5.50
N ILE A 157 -2.68 -4.19 4.56
CA ILE A 157 -2.87 -3.81 3.17
C ILE A 157 -4.37 -3.89 2.85
N VAL A 158 -4.86 -2.89 2.12
CA VAL A 158 -6.18 -2.87 1.50
C VAL A 158 -5.96 -3.06 -0.01
N ILE A 159 -6.31 -4.22 -0.54
CA ILE A 159 -6.24 -4.47 -1.98
C ILE A 159 -7.51 -3.95 -2.61
N MET A 160 -7.37 -3.14 -3.65
CA MET A 160 -8.49 -2.56 -4.38
C MET A 160 -8.40 -2.92 -5.86
N SER A 161 -9.55 -3.19 -6.47
CA SER A 161 -9.72 -3.29 -7.91
C SER A 161 -10.51 -2.08 -8.42
N SER A 162 -10.50 -1.88 -9.73
CA SER A 162 -11.40 -0.94 -10.39
C SER A 162 -12.11 -1.60 -11.55
N THR A 163 -13.40 -1.28 -11.70
CA THR A 163 -14.25 -1.74 -12.81
C THR A 163 -14.86 -0.53 -13.50
N LYS A 164 -15.04 -0.54 -14.81
CA LYS A 164 -15.68 0.59 -15.51
C LYS A 164 -17.17 0.64 -15.19
N ASN A 165 -17.72 1.85 -15.10
CA ASN A 165 -19.16 2.04 -14.95
C ASN A 165 -19.88 1.43 -16.18
N PRO A 166 -21.04 0.77 -15.99
CA PRO A 166 -21.82 0.24 -17.10
C PRO A 166 -22.25 1.29 -18.13
N ASP A 167 -22.39 2.55 -17.69
CA ASP A 167 -22.75 3.71 -18.53
C ASP A 167 -21.55 4.44 -19.15
N GLY A 168 -20.32 3.98 -18.88
CA GLY A 168 -19.08 4.58 -19.40
C GLY A 168 -18.61 5.86 -18.69
N SER A 169 -19.28 6.32 -17.64
CA SER A 169 -19.00 7.61 -16.98
C SER A 169 -17.75 7.62 -16.07
N GLY A 170 -17.07 6.48 -15.87
CA GLY A 170 -15.91 6.39 -14.99
C GLY A 170 -15.58 4.97 -14.53
N THR A 171 -14.98 4.85 -13.34
CA THR A 171 -14.66 3.58 -12.70
C THR A 171 -15.20 3.50 -11.27
N ILE A 172 -15.60 2.29 -10.86
CA ILE A 172 -15.96 1.94 -9.48
C ILE A 172 -14.77 1.22 -8.85
N GLY A 173 -14.20 1.82 -7.80
CA GLY A 173 -13.23 1.16 -6.95
C GLY A 173 -13.91 0.18 -6.00
N ARG A 174 -13.39 -1.04 -5.87
CA ARG A 174 -13.87 -2.04 -4.92
C ARG A 174 -12.72 -2.52 -4.05
N VAL A 175 -12.98 -2.63 -2.76
CA VAL A 175 -12.06 -3.32 -1.84
C VAL A 175 -12.24 -4.82 -2.05
N GLU A 176 -11.17 -5.48 -2.44
CA GLU A 176 -11.15 -6.91 -2.71
C GLU A 176 -10.84 -7.70 -1.45
N GLN A 177 -9.85 -7.25 -0.68
CA GLN A 177 -9.48 -7.87 0.58
C GLN A 177 -8.69 -6.90 1.45
N ILE A 178 -8.85 -7.03 2.76
CA ILE A 178 -8.04 -6.34 3.77
C ILE A 178 -7.39 -7.38 4.66
N GLY A 179 -6.09 -7.24 4.91
CA GLY A 179 -5.38 -8.16 5.80
C GLY A 179 -3.94 -7.74 6.03
N THR A 180 -3.24 -8.47 6.89
CA THR A 180 -1.78 -8.37 7.00
C THR A 180 -1.11 -8.88 5.70
N PRO A 181 0.13 -8.46 5.40
CA PRO A 181 0.87 -8.99 4.24
C PRO A 181 0.88 -10.53 4.21
N GLN A 182 1.12 -11.16 5.36
CA GLN A 182 1.18 -12.61 5.47
C GLN A 182 -0.17 -13.28 5.20
N GLU A 183 -1.27 -12.70 5.67
CA GLU A 183 -2.62 -13.22 5.42
C GLU A 183 -3.01 -13.11 3.95
N LEU A 184 -2.73 -11.98 3.29
CA LEU A 184 -3.05 -11.79 1.87
C LEU A 184 -2.26 -12.76 0.98
N TYR A 185 -1.00 -12.98 1.31
CA TYR A 185 -0.17 -13.97 0.63
C TYR A 185 -0.63 -15.42 0.92
N ASN A 186 -1.04 -15.70 2.16
CA ASN A 186 -1.37 -17.06 2.58
C ASN A 186 -2.82 -17.47 2.31
N ARG A 187 -3.76 -16.54 2.33
CA ARG A 187 -5.20 -16.80 2.31
C ARG A 187 -5.90 -15.74 1.45
N PRO A 188 -5.60 -15.70 0.14
CA PRO A 188 -6.28 -14.79 -0.77
C PRO A 188 -7.78 -15.15 -0.85
N ALA A 189 -8.64 -14.14 -0.74
CA ALA A 189 -10.09 -14.31 -0.74
C ALA A 189 -10.63 -14.66 -2.12
N ASN A 190 -10.02 -14.15 -3.19
CA ASN A 190 -10.50 -14.35 -4.55
C ASN A 190 -9.34 -14.56 -5.55
N LYS A 191 -9.69 -14.90 -6.79
CA LYS A 191 -8.69 -15.15 -7.84
C LYS A 191 -7.88 -13.90 -8.15
N PHE A 192 -8.51 -12.73 -8.10
CA PHE A 192 -7.84 -11.45 -8.30
C PHE A 192 -6.73 -11.24 -7.28
N VAL A 193 -7.02 -11.33 -5.98
CA VAL A 193 -6.02 -11.17 -4.91
C VAL A 193 -4.94 -12.24 -5.00
N ALA A 194 -5.32 -13.49 -5.27
CA ALA A 194 -4.39 -14.60 -5.43
C ALA A 194 -3.40 -14.37 -6.58
N GLY A 195 -3.86 -13.83 -7.71
CA GLY A 195 -3.02 -13.51 -8.87
C GLY A 195 -2.27 -12.19 -8.72
N PHE A 196 -2.81 -11.27 -7.94
CA PHE A 196 -2.25 -9.94 -7.72
C PHE A 196 -1.11 -9.96 -6.69
N ILE A 197 -1.14 -10.82 -5.67
CA ILE A 197 -0.10 -10.84 -4.63
C ILE A 197 0.96 -11.91 -4.93
N GLY A 198 2.19 -11.46 -5.16
CA GLY A 198 3.36 -12.31 -5.31
C GLY A 198 4.11 -12.06 -6.63
N SER A 199 5.44 -12.15 -6.58
CA SER A 199 6.30 -12.07 -7.74
C SER A 199 7.27 -13.26 -7.74
N PRO A 200 7.14 -14.23 -8.67
CA PRO A 200 6.15 -14.30 -9.75
C PRO A 200 4.71 -14.50 -9.24
N ALA A 201 3.75 -14.11 -10.09
CA ALA A 201 2.32 -14.26 -9.81
C ALA A 201 1.92 -15.73 -9.62
N MET A 202 0.84 -15.95 -8.89
CA MET A 202 0.33 -17.30 -8.62
C MET A 202 -0.10 -17.99 -9.91
N ASN A 203 0.30 -19.26 -10.06
CA ASN A 203 -0.12 -20.08 -11.19
C ASN A 203 -1.56 -20.54 -10.99
N PHE A 204 -2.36 -20.49 -12.05
CA PHE A 204 -3.72 -21.02 -12.09
C PHE A 204 -3.86 -22.06 -13.19
N PHE A 205 -4.54 -23.16 -12.88
CA PHE A 205 -4.88 -24.19 -13.85
C PHE A 205 -6.26 -24.75 -13.56
N GLU A 206 -6.88 -25.35 -14.57
CA GLU A 206 -8.15 -26.03 -14.43
C GLU A 206 -7.92 -27.51 -14.13
N ALA A 207 -8.70 -28.07 -13.22
CA ALA A 207 -8.65 -29.49 -12.90
C ALA A 207 -9.99 -30.02 -12.42
N THR A 208 -10.25 -31.30 -12.66
CA THR A 208 -11.44 -32.01 -12.19
C THR A 208 -11.11 -32.82 -10.95
N VAL A 209 -11.96 -32.76 -9.92
CA VAL A 209 -11.81 -33.59 -8.71
C VAL A 209 -12.22 -35.03 -9.02
N GLN A 210 -11.26 -35.95 -9.07
CA GLN A 210 -11.50 -37.38 -9.31
C GLN A 210 -10.95 -38.21 -8.13
N GLY A 211 -11.85 -38.76 -7.32
CA GLY A 211 -11.48 -39.56 -6.16
C GLY A 211 -10.67 -38.73 -5.15
N ASP A 212 -9.41 -39.11 -4.96
CA ASP A 212 -8.45 -38.48 -4.05
C ASP A 212 -7.53 -37.46 -4.74
N SER A 213 -7.83 -37.09 -5.99
CA SER A 213 -6.90 -36.36 -6.84
C SER A 213 -7.56 -35.27 -7.66
N LEU A 214 -6.77 -34.27 -8.05
CA LEU A 214 -7.09 -33.31 -9.10
C LEU A 214 -6.46 -33.78 -10.41
N VAL A 215 -7.27 -33.85 -11.46
CA VAL A 215 -6.86 -34.27 -12.80
C VAL A 215 -7.04 -33.10 -13.77
N CYS A 216 -5.94 -32.64 -14.36
CA CYS A 216 -5.94 -31.60 -15.38
C CYS A 216 -6.26 -32.18 -16.77
N ASP A 217 -6.73 -31.35 -17.69
CA ASP A 217 -7.11 -31.77 -19.05
C ASP A 217 -5.92 -32.31 -19.87
N ASN A 218 -4.69 -31.94 -19.51
CA ASN A 218 -3.44 -32.45 -20.09
C ASN A 218 -2.94 -33.79 -19.48
N GLY A 219 -3.74 -34.42 -18.62
CA GLY A 219 -3.39 -35.68 -17.94
C GLY A 219 -2.52 -35.52 -16.70
N PHE A 220 -2.11 -34.30 -16.33
CA PHE A 220 -1.39 -34.06 -15.09
C PHE A 220 -2.29 -34.34 -13.88
N LYS A 221 -1.79 -35.12 -12.91
CA LYS A 221 -2.56 -35.56 -11.74
C LYS A 221 -1.85 -35.16 -10.45
N ILE A 222 -2.61 -34.59 -9.52
CA ILE A 222 -2.14 -34.17 -8.19
C ILE A 222 -2.96 -34.89 -7.14
N THR A 223 -2.31 -35.65 -6.25
CA THR A 223 -2.97 -36.24 -5.08
C THR A 223 -3.29 -35.16 -4.05
N LEU A 224 -4.53 -35.13 -3.56
CA LEU A 224 -4.99 -34.18 -2.56
C LEU A 224 -4.60 -34.65 -1.15
N PRO A 225 -4.03 -33.76 -0.31
CA PRO A 225 -3.95 -33.99 1.12
C PRO A 225 -5.32 -34.26 1.73
N GLU A 226 -5.37 -35.13 2.74
CA GLU A 226 -6.64 -35.60 3.33
C GLU A 226 -7.57 -34.45 3.76
N GLY A 227 -7.02 -33.39 4.36
CA GLY A 227 -7.78 -32.22 4.78
C GLY A 227 -8.46 -31.48 3.61
N GLN A 228 -7.78 -31.38 2.47
CA GLN A 228 -8.32 -30.72 1.28
C GLN A 228 -9.35 -31.59 0.57
N ARG A 229 -9.12 -32.90 0.54
CA ARG A 229 -10.09 -33.88 0.02
C ARG A 229 -11.41 -33.81 0.80
N LYS A 230 -11.37 -33.89 2.13
CA LYS A 230 -12.57 -33.80 2.98
C LYS A 230 -13.32 -32.48 2.76
N LEU A 231 -12.60 -31.38 2.61
CA LEU A 231 -13.20 -30.06 2.40
C LEU A 231 -13.90 -29.96 1.03
N LEU A 232 -13.31 -30.49 -0.03
CA LEU A 232 -13.92 -30.55 -1.37
C LEU A 232 -15.12 -31.51 -1.42
N GLU A 233 -15.06 -32.63 -0.69
CA GLU A 233 -16.16 -33.58 -0.54
C GLU A 233 -17.35 -32.94 0.19
N LEU A 234 -17.11 -32.29 1.33
CA LEU A 234 -18.13 -31.57 2.11
C LEU A 234 -18.84 -30.49 1.29
N LYS A 235 -18.13 -29.86 0.36
CA LYS A 235 -18.67 -28.82 -0.53
C LYS A 235 -19.28 -29.36 -1.81
N GLY A 236 -19.31 -30.68 -2.01
CA GLY A 236 -19.93 -31.30 -3.18
C GLY A 236 -19.21 -31.00 -4.51
N TYR A 237 -17.87 -30.86 -4.47
CA TYR A 237 -17.03 -30.69 -5.66
C TYR A 237 -16.56 -32.02 -6.27
N LYS A 238 -16.95 -33.16 -5.71
CA LYS A 238 -16.61 -34.49 -6.26
C LYS A 238 -17.12 -34.61 -7.70
N GLY A 239 -16.20 -34.90 -8.63
CA GLY A 239 -16.51 -35.01 -10.06
C GLY A 239 -16.71 -33.68 -10.80
N LYS A 240 -16.54 -32.53 -10.13
CA LYS A 240 -16.70 -31.21 -10.75
C LYS A 240 -15.37 -30.63 -11.23
N LYS A 241 -15.45 -29.83 -12.29
CA LYS A 241 -14.33 -29.03 -12.79
C LYS A 241 -14.14 -27.79 -11.92
N LEU A 242 -12.91 -27.58 -11.46
CA LEU A 242 -12.45 -26.38 -10.76
C LEU A 242 -11.75 -25.49 -11.78
N SER A 243 -12.21 -24.25 -11.93
CA SER A 243 -11.69 -23.28 -12.91
C SER A 243 -10.45 -22.50 -12.44
N SER A 244 -9.99 -22.74 -11.21
CA SER A 244 -8.87 -21.99 -10.64
C SER A 244 -8.20 -22.73 -9.48
N VAL A 245 -7.42 -23.75 -9.80
CA VAL A 245 -6.53 -24.40 -8.82
C VAL A 245 -5.20 -23.65 -8.79
N SER A 246 -4.72 -23.34 -7.59
CA SER A 246 -3.46 -22.61 -7.41
C SER A 246 -2.35 -23.47 -6.82
N VAL A 247 -1.11 -23.24 -7.27
CA VAL A 247 0.12 -23.80 -6.68
C VAL A 247 1.06 -22.66 -6.31
N GLN A 248 1.50 -22.61 -5.05
CA GLN A 248 2.47 -21.60 -4.58
C GLN A 248 3.94 -22.04 -4.71
N LYS A 249 4.24 -23.33 -4.63
CA LYS A 249 5.60 -23.87 -4.81
C LYS A 249 5.54 -25.12 -5.64
N ILE A 250 6.22 -25.11 -6.79
CA ILE A 250 6.59 -26.31 -7.52
C ILE A 250 8.02 -26.62 -7.06
N SER A 251 8.18 -27.39 -5.98
CA SER A 251 9.49 -27.95 -5.67
C SER A 251 9.73 -29.12 -6.63
N GLN A 252 10.95 -29.22 -7.19
CA GLN A 252 11.40 -30.52 -7.65
C GLN A 252 11.36 -31.42 -6.41
N ILE A 253 10.40 -32.35 -6.39
CA ILE A 253 10.18 -33.42 -5.40
C ILE A 253 9.26 -33.01 -4.19
N THR A 254 8.08 -33.67 -4.19
CA THR A 254 7.13 -34.08 -3.12
C THR A 254 6.21 -33.17 -2.30
N HIS A 255 6.17 -31.83 -2.39
CA HIS A 255 5.14 -31.07 -1.63
C HIS A 255 4.46 -29.95 -2.41
N LEU A 256 3.26 -30.24 -2.92
CA LEU A 256 2.36 -29.29 -3.58
C LEU A 256 1.29 -28.82 -2.59
N PHE A 257 1.18 -27.50 -2.37
CA PHE A 257 0.09 -26.91 -1.59
C PHE A 257 -0.98 -26.37 -2.54
N VAL A 258 -2.17 -26.98 -2.53
CA VAL A 258 -3.34 -26.45 -3.24
C VAL A 258 -4.07 -25.44 -2.35
N LYS A 259 -4.39 -24.24 -2.84
CA LYS A 259 -5.29 -23.30 -2.14
C LYS A 259 -6.57 -23.11 -2.94
N LEU A 260 -7.70 -23.25 -2.26
CA LEU A 260 -9.04 -22.92 -2.77
C LEU A 260 -9.37 -21.49 -2.31
N THR A 261 -9.69 -20.59 -3.25
CA THR A 261 -10.10 -19.21 -2.96
C THR A 261 -11.58 -19.16 -2.54
N GLN A 262 -11.99 -18.16 -1.75
CA GLN A 262 -13.36 -18.04 -1.23
C GLN A 262 -14.42 -17.81 -2.31
N GLU A 263 -14.08 -17.26 -3.48
CA GLU A 263 -15.02 -17.18 -4.62
C GLU A 263 -15.48 -18.55 -5.15
N GLN A 264 -14.81 -19.63 -4.76
CA GLN A 264 -15.18 -21.02 -5.07
C GLN A 264 -15.61 -21.80 -3.82
N LEU A 265 -15.94 -21.11 -2.72
CA LEU A 265 -16.39 -21.68 -1.45
C LEU A 265 -17.84 -21.32 -1.16
#